data_AF-A0A936D6L0-F1
#
_entry.id   AF-A0A936D6L0-F1
#
_cell.length_a   1.000
_cell.length_b   1.000
_cell.length_c   1.000
_cell.angle_alpha   90.00
_cell.angle_beta   90.00
_cell.angle_gamma   90.00
#
_symmetry.space_group_name_H-M   'P 1'
#
loop_
_entity.id
_entity.type
_entity.pdbx_description
1 polymer ?
#
loop_
_entity_poly.entity_id
_entity_poly.type
_entity_poly.pdbx_seq_one_letter_code
_entity_poly.pdbx_strand_id
1 'polypeptide(L)'
;MRALGRGRGLLFVVAAACGLARLAVACSAPFTALTSDAGVDDASPDVATVADTSTPVDAGADAPLDSPLVLADSGSPCASQHLFCEDFDRGPLSTRWDELTGDSGVLGITSTTSVSAPSALEMNVRAGTSGGNGSNVLKKLRLPAQRFRVTFDVRVETTGMVGEVDPMFVELVPGAPDTTFHIFALAYYPDRTNFEQNRGQPDGGNLLEAVAVPLTVGKWQNVTLTFVPGTFSVDVTATVGGSTSPPLSFPRSAYESAYLRFGAPYVGNAQGTAKTFVDNVVVDTF
;
A
#
# COMPACT_ATOMS: atom_id res chain seq x y z
N MET A 1 7.02 49.67 24.29
CA MET A 1 6.27 49.80 23.02
C MET A 1 6.46 48.52 22.23
N ARG A 2 5.42 47.67 22.16
CA ARG A 2 5.42 46.39 21.43
C ARG A 2 4.91 46.63 20.02
N ALA A 3 5.66 46.20 19.00
CA ALA A 3 5.22 46.17 17.61
C ALA A 3 4.83 44.72 17.24
N LEU A 4 3.56 44.51 16.94
CA LEU A 4 2.99 43.28 16.40
C LEU A 4 3.09 43.32 14.87
N GLY A 5 3.93 42.46 14.28
CA GLY A 5 3.97 42.21 12.84
C GLY A 5 2.91 41.17 12.45
N ARG A 6 1.88 41.59 11.72
CA ARG A 6 0.90 40.70 11.09
C ARG A 6 1.47 40.17 9.77
N GLY A 7 1.83 38.89 9.73
CA GLY A 7 2.07 38.15 8.49
C GLY A 7 0.74 37.83 7.81
N ARG A 8 0.53 38.35 6.60
CA ARG A 8 -0.60 37.99 5.74
C ARG A 8 -0.27 36.67 5.03
N GLY A 9 -0.95 35.60 5.39
CA GLY A 9 -0.98 34.36 4.61
C GLY A 9 -1.76 34.58 3.32
N LEU A 10 -1.12 34.30 2.19
CA LEU A 10 -1.71 34.38 0.86
C LEU A 10 -2.44 33.06 0.60
N LEU A 11 -3.78 33.09 0.69
CA LEU A 11 -4.66 31.98 0.34
C LEU A 11 -4.87 31.99 -1.19
N PHE A 12 -4.38 30.98 -1.90
CA PHE A 12 -4.74 30.78 -3.30
C PHE A 12 -6.06 30.00 -3.38
N VAL A 13 -7.14 30.70 -3.69
CA VAL A 13 -8.42 30.09 -4.11
C VAL A 13 -8.39 30.01 -5.63
N VAL A 14 -8.29 28.80 -6.17
CA VAL A 14 -8.47 28.56 -7.61
C VAL A 14 -9.96 28.61 -7.89
N ALA A 15 -10.45 29.75 -8.39
CA ALA A 15 -11.81 29.89 -8.89
C ALA A 15 -11.92 29.18 -10.24
N ALA A 16 -12.61 28.04 -10.27
CA ALA A 16 -13.00 27.39 -11.51
C ALA A 16 -14.07 28.25 -12.21
N ALA A 17 -13.70 28.81 -13.37
CA ALA A 17 -14.63 29.53 -14.23
C ALA A 17 -15.61 28.52 -14.86
N CYS A 18 -16.86 28.56 -14.41
CA CYS A 18 -17.99 27.88 -15.04
C CYS A 18 -18.28 28.50 -16.41
N GLY A 19 -17.75 27.90 -17.46
CA GLY A 19 -18.16 28.15 -18.85
C GLY A 19 -19.44 27.40 -19.17
N LEU A 20 -20.57 28.11 -19.20
CA LEU A 20 -21.84 27.64 -19.74
C LEU A 20 -21.74 27.50 -21.27
N ALA A 21 -21.71 26.27 -21.77
CA ALA A 21 -22.03 25.97 -23.16
C ALA A 21 -23.06 24.83 -23.22
N ARG A 22 -24.31 25.23 -23.46
CA ARG A 22 -25.41 24.33 -23.84
C ARG A 22 -25.20 23.94 -25.31
N LEU A 23 -25.00 22.66 -25.59
CA LEU A 23 -25.35 22.09 -26.89
C LEU A 23 -26.02 20.74 -26.68
N ALA A 24 -27.34 20.72 -26.85
CA ALA A 24 -28.13 19.51 -26.91
C ALA A 24 -28.02 18.91 -28.32
N VAL A 25 -27.52 17.69 -28.41
CA VAL A 25 -27.74 16.82 -29.57
C VAL A 25 -28.23 15.49 -29.02
N ALA A 26 -29.54 15.28 -29.13
CA ALA A 26 -30.17 14.00 -28.91
C ALA A 26 -29.84 13.08 -30.09
N CYS A 27 -29.19 11.95 -29.83
CA CYS A 27 -29.13 10.83 -30.76
C CYS A 27 -29.64 9.59 -30.02
N SER A 28 -30.92 9.31 -30.21
CA SER A 28 -31.60 8.11 -29.74
C SER A 28 -31.14 6.90 -30.57
N ALA A 29 -30.39 5.99 -29.95
CA ALA A 29 -30.13 4.66 -30.48
C ALA A 29 -31.06 3.63 -29.82
N PRO A 30 -31.66 2.69 -30.58
CA PRO A 30 -32.54 1.68 -30.04
C PRO A 30 -31.77 0.62 -29.24
N PHE A 31 -32.30 0.29 -28.07
CA PHE A 31 -31.89 -0.82 -27.22
C PHE A 31 -32.36 -2.13 -27.87
N THR A 32 -31.47 -2.88 -28.51
CA THR A 32 -31.74 -4.27 -28.91
C THR A 32 -31.46 -5.18 -27.72
N ALA A 33 -32.54 -5.65 -27.08
CA ALA A 33 -32.49 -6.74 -26.12
C ALA A 33 -32.13 -8.05 -26.85
N LEU A 34 -30.98 -8.63 -26.52
CA LEU A 34 -30.64 -10.00 -26.89
C LEU A 34 -31.16 -10.92 -25.79
N THR A 35 -32.28 -11.59 -26.08
CA THR A 35 -32.76 -12.75 -25.35
C THR A 35 -31.91 -13.95 -25.76
N SER A 36 -31.06 -14.46 -24.87
CA SER A 36 -30.39 -15.75 -25.08
C SER A 36 -31.27 -16.87 -24.52
N ASP A 37 -31.85 -17.56 -25.50
CA ASP A 37 -32.35 -18.92 -25.59
C ASP A 37 -32.27 -19.84 -24.35
N ALA A 38 -33.40 -20.50 -24.12
CA ALA A 38 -33.57 -21.64 -23.24
C ALA A 38 -33.19 -22.91 -24.00
N GLY A 39 -32.34 -23.76 -23.42
CA GLY A 39 -31.84 -24.92 -24.15
C GLY A 39 -31.32 -26.07 -23.31
N VAL A 40 -32.28 -26.81 -22.73
CA VAL A 40 -32.35 -28.27 -22.55
C VAL A 40 -31.40 -28.97 -21.55
N ASP A 41 -32.09 -29.66 -20.64
CA ASP A 41 -31.78 -30.84 -19.83
C ASP A 41 -30.75 -31.83 -20.42
N ASP A 42 -29.95 -32.44 -19.53
CA ASP A 42 -29.83 -33.90 -19.54
C ASP A 42 -29.53 -34.47 -18.13
N ALA A 43 -30.13 -35.63 -17.89
CA ALA A 43 -30.14 -36.42 -16.66
C ALA A 43 -28.72 -36.87 -16.22
N SER A 44 -28.44 -37.30 -14.98
CA SER A 44 -28.96 -38.50 -14.33
C SER A 44 -28.21 -38.71 -13.00
N PRO A 45 -28.66 -39.62 -12.10
CA PRO A 45 -28.31 -39.60 -10.69
C PRO A 45 -27.16 -40.56 -10.31
N ASP A 46 -26.74 -40.37 -9.05
CA ASP A 46 -26.50 -41.43 -8.06
C ASP A 46 -25.05 -41.87 -7.74
N VAL A 47 -24.89 -42.15 -6.45
CA VAL A 47 -23.85 -42.93 -5.76
C VAL A 47 -22.47 -42.30 -5.52
N ALA A 48 -22.23 -41.85 -4.28
CA ALA A 48 -21.38 -42.59 -3.32
C ALA A 48 -21.14 -41.75 -2.04
N THR A 49 -21.82 -42.11 -0.96
CA THR A 49 -21.39 -41.75 0.40
C THR A 49 -20.16 -42.58 0.74
N VAL A 50 -18.97 -41.99 0.64
CA VAL A 50 -17.75 -42.59 1.19
C VAL A 50 -17.66 -42.15 2.65
N ALA A 51 -17.88 -43.12 3.54
CA ALA A 51 -17.55 -42.99 4.95
C ALA A 51 -16.03 -42.92 5.09
N ASP A 52 -15.51 -41.75 5.47
CA ASP A 52 -14.12 -41.61 5.87
C ASP A 52 -14.02 -41.81 7.39
N THR A 53 -13.80 -43.06 7.78
CA THR A 53 -13.30 -43.42 9.11
C THR A 53 -11.79 -43.16 9.15
N SER A 54 -11.40 -41.91 9.37
CA SER A 54 -10.07 -41.60 9.87
C SER A 54 -10.14 -41.47 11.39
N THR A 55 -9.40 -42.36 12.05
CA THR A 55 -9.15 -42.37 13.49
C THR A 55 -8.56 -41.04 13.96
N PRO A 56 -8.94 -40.51 15.14
CA PRO A 56 -8.26 -39.34 15.71
C PRO A 56 -6.79 -39.69 15.94
N VAL A 57 -5.90 -39.04 15.19
CA VAL A 57 -4.46 -39.09 15.43
C VAL A 57 -4.19 -38.33 16.73
N ASP A 58 -3.57 -39.05 17.65
CA ASP A 58 -3.05 -38.60 18.93
C ASP A 58 -2.33 -37.26 18.81
N ALA A 59 -2.81 -36.26 19.55
CA ALA A 59 -2.18 -34.96 19.70
C ALA A 59 -0.93 -35.11 20.57
N GLY A 60 0.13 -35.63 19.94
CA GLY A 60 1.48 -35.64 20.50
C GLY A 60 1.87 -34.21 20.86
N ALA A 61 2.11 -34.01 22.15
CA ALA A 61 2.44 -32.75 22.78
C ALA A 61 3.42 -31.91 21.96
N ASP A 62 3.03 -30.65 21.72
CA ASP A 62 3.88 -29.61 21.19
C ASP A 62 5.15 -29.50 22.07
N ALA A 63 6.25 -30.04 21.57
CA ALA A 63 7.55 -29.72 22.09
C ALA A 63 7.77 -28.21 21.87
N PRO A 64 8.23 -27.45 22.87
CA PRO A 64 8.63 -26.07 22.64
C PRO A 64 9.73 -26.08 21.59
N LEU A 65 9.42 -25.53 20.41
CA LEU A 65 10.41 -25.20 19.41
C LEU A 65 11.32 -24.13 19.99
N ASP A 66 12.33 -24.55 20.75
CA ASP A 66 13.59 -23.84 20.89
C ASP A 66 14.23 -23.80 19.49
N SER A 67 13.68 -22.96 18.62
CA SER A 67 14.32 -22.63 17.36
C SER A 67 15.63 -21.95 17.71
N PRO A 68 16.77 -22.49 17.26
CA PRO A 68 18.07 -21.94 17.56
C PRO A 68 18.10 -20.49 17.08
N LEU A 69 18.58 -19.61 17.98
CA LEU A 69 18.90 -18.21 17.73
C LEU A 69 19.50 -18.08 16.32
N VAL A 70 18.67 -17.67 15.36
CA VAL A 70 19.14 -17.10 14.10
C VAL A 70 19.97 -15.92 14.53
N LEU A 71 21.29 -16.04 14.37
CA LEU A 71 22.24 -14.98 14.66
C LEU A 71 21.69 -13.72 14.00
N ALA A 72 21.14 -12.82 14.80
CA ALA A 72 20.61 -11.57 14.31
C ALA A 72 21.78 -10.85 13.64
N ASP A 73 21.73 -10.74 12.32
CA ASP A 73 22.82 -10.17 11.57
C ASP A 73 22.99 -8.72 12.05
N SER A 74 24.22 -8.33 12.37
CA SER A 74 24.55 -7.19 13.24
C SER A 74 24.16 -5.79 12.73
N GLY A 75 23.31 -5.71 11.70
CA GLY A 75 22.75 -4.48 11.14
C GLY A 75 21.24 -4.51 10.88
N SER A 76 20.55 -5.65 11.06
CA SER A 76 19.08 -5.71 10.87
C SER A 76 18.35 -5.10 12.07
N PRO A 77 17.37 -4.20 11.86
CA PRO A 77 16.50 -3.73 12.94
C PRO A 77 15.65 -4.87 13.51
N CYS A 78 15.42 -5.96 12.75
CA CYS A 78 14.66 -7.13 13.20
C CYS A 78 15.41 -8.01 14.22
N ALA A 79 16.55 -7.54 14.73
CA ALA A 79 17.23 -8.07 15.91
C ALA A 79 16.47 -7.74 17.21
N SER A 80 15.70 -6.65 17.25
CA SER A 80 14.87 -6.27 18.40
C SER A 80 13.41 -6.69 18.25
N GLN A 81 12.66 -6.62 19.36
CA GLN A 81 11.22 -6.88 19.36
C GLN A 81 10.46 -5.69 18.78
N HIS A 82 9.59 -5.97 17.80
CA HIS A 82 8.71 -5.01 17.13
C HIS A 82 7.29 -5.58 17.05
N LEU A 83 6.29 -4.75 16.72
CA LEU A 83 4.94 -5.28 16.40
C LEU A 83 4.98 -6.13 15.13
N PHE A 84 5.75 -5.68 14.15
CA PHE A 84 6.07 -6.41 12.93
C PHE A 84 7.46 -5.99 12.46
N CYS A 85 8.24 -6.95 11.97
CA CYS A 85 9.53 -6.67 11.36
C CYS A 85 9.82 -7.66 10.22
N GLU A 86 10.32 -7.14 9.11
CA GLU A 86 10.80 -7.89 7.95
C GLU A 86 12.05 -7.23 7.35
N ASP A 87 13.15 -7.95 7.36
CA ASP A 87 14.44 -7.63 6.73
C ASP A 87 14.68 -8.45 5.46
N PHE A 88 13.72 -9.31 5.08
CA PHE A 88 13.75 -10.16 3.89
C PHE A 88 14.86 -11.23 3.85
N ASP A 89 15.52 -11.46 4.98
CA ASP A 89 16.59 -12.46 5.11
C ASP A 89 16.08 -13.84 5.58
N ARG A 90 14.79 -13.93 5.92
CA ARG A 90 14.21 -15.10 6.59
C ARG A 90 13.20 -15.85 5.74
N GLY A 91 13.72 -16.72 4.87
CA GLY A 91 12.90 -17.69 4.14
C GLY A 91 12.00 -17.07 3.06
N PRO A 92 11.02 -17.83 2.54
CA PRO A 92 10.14 -17.36 1.48
C PRO A 92 9.17 -16.26 1.93
N LEU A 93 8.83 -15.33 1.03
CA LEU A 93 7.85 -14.25 1.28
C LEU A 93 6.51 -14.76 1.85
N SER A 94 6.02 -15.90 1.37
CA SER A 94 4.73 -16.46 1.81
C SER A 94 4.68 -16.91 3.27
N THR A 95 5.81 -16.98 3.97
CA THR A 95 5.83 -17.38 5.39
C THR A 95 5.45 -16.23 6.33
N ARG A 96 5.71 -14.98 5.93
CA ARG A 96 5.61 -13.80 6.80
C ARG A 96 4.52 -12.83 6.37
N TRP A 97 4.25 -12.79 5.08
CA TRP A 97 3.23 -11.97 4.45
C TRP A 97 1.92 -12.75 4.34
N ASP A 98 0.80 -12.06 4.55
CA ASP A 98 -0.50 -12.72 4.59
C ASP A 98 -1.04 -12.96 3.17
N GLU A 99 -0.67 -12.09 2.21
CA GLU A 99 -1.04 -12.23 0.80
C GLU A 99 0.10 -11.77 -0.13
N LEU A 100 0.12 -12.34 -1.33
CA LEU A 100 0.99 -11.92 -2.44
C LEU A 100 0.11 -11.67 -3.67
N THR A 101 0.20 -10.48 -4.25
CA THR A 101 -0.52 -10.08 -5.46
C THR A 101 0.48 -9.88 -6.60
N GLY A 102 0.13 -10.27 -7.84
CA GLY A 102 1.10 -10.49 -8.92
C GLY A 102 0.68 -9.99 -10.32
N ASP A 103 -0.09 -8.90 -10.42
CA ASP A 103 -0.79 -8.58 -11.68
C ASP A 103 0.04 -7.77 -12.69
N SER A 104 1.01 -6.98 -12.23
CA SER A 104 1.62 -5.90 -13.05
C SER A 104 3.15 -5.95 -13.15
N GLY A 105 3.77 -7.03 -12.70
CA GLY A 105 5.23 -7.19 -12.71
C GLY A 105 5.72 -8.37 -11.88
N VAL A 106 7.05 -8.46 -11.73
CA VAL A 106 7.70 -9.57 -11.04
C VAL A 106 8.14 -9.12 -9.65
N LEU A 107 7.52 -9.73 -8.63
CA LEU A 107 7.85 -9.56 -7.22
C LEU A 107 8.81 -10.68 -6.80
N GLY A 108 9.88 -10.36 -6.08
CA GLY A 108 10.85 -11.35 -5.63
C GLY A 108 11.80 -10.82 -4.55
N ILE A 109 12.74 -11.67 -4.15
CA ILE A 109 13.84 -11.31 -3.25
C ILE A 109 15.12 -11.16 -4.07
N THR A 110 15.90 -10.12 -3.79
CA THR A 110 17.19 -9.87 -4.44
C THR A 110 18.29 -9.85 -3.39
N SER A 111 19.45 -10.42 -3.73
CA SER A 111 20.67 -10.39 -2.90
C SER A 111 21.75 -9.47 -3.48
N THR A 112 21.40 -8.71 -4.52
CA THR A 112 22.35 -7.85 -5.25
C THR A 112 22.40 -6.43 -4.68
N THR A 113 21.36 -6.02 -3.97
CA THR A 113 21.22 -4.71 -3.32
C THR A 113 20.32 -4.87 -2.10
N SER A 114 20.79 -4.43 -0.93
CA SER A 114 20.00 -4.33 0.29
C SER A 114 20.62 -3.30 1.22
N VAL A 115 19.88 -2.89 2.25
CA VAL A 115 20.38 -2.07 3.36
C VAL A 115 20.87 -2.97 4.48
N SER A 116 20.07 -3.97 4.86
CA SER A 116 20.50 -5.10 5.70
C SER A 116 20.85 -6.27 4.79
N ALA A 117 22.11 -6.69 4.81
CA ALA A 117 22.51 -7.88 4.08
C ALA A 117 21.90 -9.15 4.71
N PRO A 118 21.64 -10.22 3.92
CA PRO A 118 21.92 -10.32 2.48
C PRO A 118 20.85 -9.84 1.49
N SER A 119 19.61 -9.58 1.89
CA SER A 119 18.48 -9.55 0.94
C SER A 119 17.57 -8.34 1.07
N ALA A 120 16.82 -8.05 0.01
CA ALA A 120 15.74 -7.06 0.01
C ALA A 120 14.59 -7.53 -0.88
N LEU A 121 13.39 -6.98 -0.67
CA LEU A 121 12.28 -7.12 -1.62
C LEU A 121 12.59 -6.34 -2.89
N GLU A 122 12.43 -6.96 -4.05
CA GLU A 122 12.50 -6.31 -5.37
C GLU A 122 11.17 -6.49 -6.10
N MET A 123 10.67 -5.41 -6.69
CA MET A 123 9.55 -5.44 -7.63
C MET A 123 9.95 -4.77 -8.94
N ASN A 124 9.73 -5.49 -10.04
CA ASN A 124 10.00 -5.03 -11.41
C ASN A 124 8.69 -4.69 -12.12
N VAL A 125 8.41 -3.40 -12.30
CA VAL A 125 7.29 -2.89 -13.09
C VAL A 125 7.70 -2.82 -14.57
N ARG A 126 6.89 -3.47 -15.42
CA ARG A 126 7.11 -3.50 -16.87
C ARG A 126 6.56 -2.24 -17.54
N ALA A 127 7.14 -1.88 -18.68
CA ALA A 127 6.57 -0.85 -19.54
C ALA A 127 5.22 -1.31 -20.12
N GLY A 128 4.30 -0.37 -20.29
CA GLY A 128 2.95 -0.63 -20.77
C GLY A 128 1.97 -1.07 -19.68
N THR A 129 2.40 -1.17 -18.42
CA THR A 129 1.50 -1.43 -17.30
C THR A 129 0.59 -0.22 -17.09
N SER A 130 -0.71 -0.38 -17.35
CA SER A 130 -1.70 0.68 -17.19
C SER A 130 -2.69 0.35 -16.07
N GLY A 131 -2.77 1.25 -15.07
CA GLY A 131 -3.95 1.51 -14.24
C GLY A 131 -4.52 0.29 -13.52
N GLY A 132 -4.02 0.02 -12.32
CA GLY A 132 -4.61 -1.01 -11.46
C GLY A 132 -3.75 -1.42 -10.28
N ASN A 133 -4.17 -2.50 -9.64
CA ASN A 133 -3.42 -3.15 -8.58
C ASN A 133 -2.12 -3.70 -9.16
N GLY A 134 -0.99 -3.25 -8.65
CA GLY A 134 0.30 -3.80 -9.03
C GLY A 134 0.75 -4.93 -8.12
N SER A 135 1.88 -5.56 -8.43
CA SER A 135 2.37 -6.70 -7.65
C SER A 135 2.91 -6.21 -6.30
N ASN A 136 2.45 -6.83 -5.22
CA ASN A 136 2.81 -6.44 -3.85
C ASN A 136 2.72 -7.63 -2.89
N VAL A 137 3.45 -7.52 -1.78
CA VAL A 137 3.18 -8.30 -0.58
C VAL A 137 2.26 -7.50 0.34
N LEU A 138 1.36 -8.18 1.05
CA LEU A 138 0.42 -7.56 1.99
C LEU A 138 0.55 -8.16 3.39
N LYS A 139 0.57 -7.29 4.39
CA LYS A 139 0.47 -7.65 5.81
C LYS A 139 -0.74 -6.98 6.46
N LYS A 140 -1.61 -7.79 7.05
CA LYS A 140 -2.75 -7.36 7.86
C LYS A 140 -2.28 -7.10 9.28
N LEU A 141 -2.46 -5.88 9.75
CA LEU A 141 -2.10 -5.46 11.09
C LEU A 141 -3.32 -4.95 11.82
N ARG A 142 -3.50 -5.38 13.07
CA ARG A 142 -4.38 -4.67 14.01
C ARG A 142 -3.63 -3.44 14.47
N LEU A 143 -4.20 -2.26 14.22
CA LEU A 143 -3.53 -1.03 14.61
C LEU A 143 -3.80 -0.75 16.09
N PRO A 144 -2.77 -0.30 16.82
CA PRO A 144 -2.96 0.05 18.22
C PRO A 144 -3.76 1.36 18.32
N ALA A 145 -4.50 1.52 19.41
CA ALA A 145 -5.22 2.78 19.69
C ALA A 145 -4.28 3.95 20.03
N GLN A 146 -2.98 3.66 20.24
CA GLN A 146 -1.93 4.63 20.56
C GLN A 146 -1.13 5.02 19.31
N ARG A 147 -0.13 5.89 19.48
CA ARG A 147 0.76 6.31 18.40
C ARG A 147 1.53 5.10 17.86
N PHE A 148 1.69 5.06 16.54
CA PHE A 148 2.51 4.05 15.89
C PHE A 148 3.22 4.63 14.68
N ARG A 149 4.26 3.93 14.24
CA ARG A 149 5.02 4.28 13.05
C ARG A 149 5.29 3.05 12.20
N VAL A 150 5.40 3.28 10.90
CA VAL A 150 5.89 2.32 9.91
C VAL A 150 7.19 2.90 9.36
N THR A 151 8.29 2.19 9.57
CA THR A 151 9.62 2.57 9.08
C THR A 151 10.09 1.55 8.06
N PHE A 152 10.72 1.99 6.99
CA PHE A 152 11.29 1.10 5.97
C PHE A 152 12.35 1.85 5.18
N ASP A 153 13.25 1.11 4.55
CA ASP A 153 14.15 1.66 3.55
C ASP A 153 13.58 1.38 2.16
N VAL A 154 13.64 2.38 1.28
CA VAL A 154 13.17 2.25 -0.10
C VAL A 154 14.20 2.79 -1.08
N ARG A 155 14.29 2.13 -2.24
CA ARG A 155 15.02 2.62 -3.41
C ARG A 155 14.15 2.44 -4.63
N VAL A 156 14.05 3.49 -5.45
CA VAL A 156 13.32 3.44 -6.72
C VAL A 156 14.30 3.67 -7.84
N GLU A 157 14.30 2.81 -8.86
CA GLU A 157 15.07 2.97 -10.10
C GLU A 157 14.10 3.05 -11.26
N THR A 158 14.38 3.91 -12.24
CA THR A 158 13.52 4.04 -13.43
C THR A 158 14.32 4.23 -14.69
N THR A 159 13.83 3.69 -15.81
CA THR A 159 14.35 3.96 -17.15
C THR A 159 13.22 4.40 -18.07
N GLY A 160 13.27 5.65 -18.55
CA GLY A 160 12.27 6.19 -19.49
C GLY A 160 10.84 6.20 -18.93
N MET A 161 10.69 6.19 -17.61
CA MET A 161 9.38 6.10 -16.96
C MET A 161 8.58 7.38 -17.20
N VAL A 162 7.32 7.20 -17.59
CA VAL A 162 6.24 8.18 -17.59
C VAL A 162 5.10 7.51 -16.85
N GLY A 163 4.41 8.24 -15.97
CA GLY A 163 3.33 7.70 -15.15
C GLY A 163 3.67 7.72 -13.65
N GLU A 164 3.15 6.74 -12.93
CA GLU A 164 3.18 6.63 -11.47
C GLU A 164 3.50 5.20 -11.04
N VAL A 165 4.33 5.07 -10.01
CA VAL A 165 4.55 3.81 -9.30
C VAL A 165 4.56 4.09 -7.81
N ASP A 166 3.78 3.34 -7.06
CA ASP A 166 3.67 3.52 -5.63
C ASP A 166 4.41 2.38 -4.93
N PRO A 167 5.65 2.57 -4.44
CA PRO A 167 6.41 1.51 -3.77
C PRO A 167 5.70 0.91 -2.55
N MET A 168 4.77 1.65 -1.93
CA MET A 168 4.06 1.18 -0.75
C MET A 168 2.70 1.85 -0.55
N PHE A 169 1.80 1.14 0.13
CA PHE A 169 0.55 1.66 0.73
C PHE A 169 0.38 1.29 2.20
N VAL A 170 -0.25 2.18 2.95
CA VAL A 170 -1.01 1.83 4.16
C VAL A 170 -2.49 2.01 3.85
N GLU A 171 -3.22 0.90 3.73
CA GLU A 171 -4.67 0.90 3.53
C GLU A 171 -5.36 0.74 4.89
N LEU A 172 -6.27 1.65 5.24
CA LEU A 172 -7.01 1.58 6.49
C LEU A 172 -8.24 0.69 6.36
N VAL A 173 -8.47 -0.18 7.36
CA VAL A 173 -9.60 -1.11 7.38
C VAL A 173 -10.32 -1.11 8.75
N PRO A 174 -11.62 -0.77 8.81
CA PRO A 174 -12.38 -0.14 7.73
C PRO A 174 -11.71 1.16 7.26
N GLY A 175 -12.11 1.68 6.10
CA GLY A 175 -11.74 3.05 5.71
C GLY A 175 -12.52 4.09 6.52
N ALA A 176 -12.22 5.37 6.28
CA ALA A 176 -13.02 6.46 6.85
C ALA A 176 -14.52 6.34 6.51
N PRO A 177 -15.42 6.88 7.35
CA PRO A 177 -16.85 6.90 7.04
C PRO A 177 -17.11 7.43 5.63
N ASP A 178 -18.06 6.81 4.94
CA ASP A 178 -18.45 7.15 3.57
C ASP A 178 -17.31 7.04 2.55
N THR A 179 -16.32 6.17 2.78
CA THR A 179 -15.28 5.85 1.79
C THR A 179 -15.33 4.40 1.33
N THR A 180 -15.00 4.15 0.07
CA THR A 180 -14.87 2.80 -0.49
C THR A 180 -13.48 2.21 -0.24
N PHE A 181 -12.47 3.07 -0.12
CA PHE A 181 -11.13 2.76 0.36
C PHE A 181 -10.50 4.03 0.94
N HIS A 182 -9.50 3.85 1.80
CA HIS A 182 -8.69 4.96 2.30
C HIS A 182 -7.24 4.50 2.44
N ILE A 183 -6.37 5.04 1.60
CA ILE A 183 -4.94 4.71 1.56
C ILE A 183 -4.06 5.92 1.84
N PHE A 184 -2.90 5.65 2.42
CA PHE A 184 -1.73 6.52 2.40
C PHE A 184 -0.66 5.90 1.53
N ALA A 185 -0.12 6.67 0.60
CA ALA A 185 0.82 6.21 -0.42
C ALA A 185 2.09 7.03 -0.42
N LEU A 186 3.21 6.38 -0.69
CA LEU A 186 4.39 7.07 -1.22
C LEU A 186 4.33 6.90 -2.74
N ALA A 187 3.93 7.96 -3.46
CA ALA A 187 3.73 7.93 -4.90
C ALA A 187 4.92 8.54 -5.63
N TYR A 188 5.56 7.76 -6.52
CA TYR A 188 6.67 8.23 -7.34
C TYR A 188 6.20 8.55 -8.76
N TYR A 189 6.53 9.77 -9.19
CA TYR A 189 6.42 10.26 -10.56
C TYR A 189 7.82 10.66 -11.06
N PRO A 190 8.08 10.71 -12.38
CA PRO A 190 9.39 11.10 -12.91
C PRO A 190 9.86 12.49 -12.47
N ASP A 191 8.93 13.41 -12.25
CA ASP A 191 9.19 14.82 -11.95
C ASP A 191 9.03 15.15 -10.45
N ARG A 192 8.47 14.25 -9.65
CA ARG A 192 8.18 14.48 -8.23
C ARG A 192 7.92 13.19 -7.46
N THR A 193 8.00 13.27 -6.15
CA THR A 193 7.47 12.22 -5.28
C THR A 193 6.54 12.86 -4.27
N ASN A 194 5.40 12.22 -4.03
CA ASN A 194 4.39 12.70 -3.13
C ASN A 194 4.17 11.69 -2.00
N PHE A 195 3.87 12.20 -0.82
CA PHE A 195 3.10 11.46 0.18
C PHE A 195 1.63 11.83 0.00
N GLU A 196 0.81 10.83 -0.30
CA GLU A 196 -0.57 11.02 -0.72
C GLU A 196 -1.54 10.34 0.24
N GLN A 197 -2.69 10.97 0.42
CA GLN A 197 -3.87 10.38 1.04
C GLN A 197 -4.96 10.33 -0.03
N ASN A 198 -5.40 9.11 -0.36
CA ASN A 198 -6.43 8.88 -1.35
C ASN A 198 -7.64 8.20 -0.70
N ARG A 199 -8.83 8.76 -0.92
CA ARG A 199 -10.10 8.31 -0.35
C ARG A 199 -11.11 8.11 -1.47
N GLY A 200 -11.45 6.85 -1.75
CA GLY A 200 -12.52 6.52 -2.67
C GLY A 200 -13.88 6.98 -2.13
N GLN A 201 -14.68 7.62 -2.97
CA GLN A 201 -15.99 8.15 -2.62
C GLN A 201 -17.11 7.19 -3.08
N PRO A 202 -18.30 7.21 -2.45
CA PRO A 202 -19.40 6.31 -2.79
C PRO A 202 -19.98 6.55 -4.20
N ASP A 203 -19.74 7.74 -4.77
CA ASP A 203 -20.13 8.10 -6.14
C ASP A 203 -19.12 7.60 -7.20
N GLY A 204 -18.09 6.86 -6.78
CA GLY A 204 -17.01 6.37 -7.65
C GLY A 204 -15.89 7.37 -7.89
N GLY A 205 -15.97 8.58 -7.34
CA GLY A 205 -14.89 9.56 -7.36
C GLY A 205 -13.78 9.23 -6.35
N ASN A 206 -12.71 10.03 -6.39
CA ASN A 206 -11.59 9.94 -5.44
C ASN A 206 -11.26 11.34 -4.90
N LEU A 207 -11.06 11.44 -3.59
CA LEU A 207 -10.45 12.62 -2.97
C LEU A 207 -8.96 12.36 -2.76
N LEU A 208 -8.13 13.16 -3.41
CA LEU A 208 -6.68 13.07 -3.33
C LEU A 208 -6.11 14.32 -2.66
N GLU A 209 -5.37 14.10 -1.58
CA GLU A 209 -4.53 15.10 -0.91
C GLU A 209 -3.08 14.65 -1.02
N ALA A 210 -2.19 15.54 -1.44
CA ALA A 210 -0.80 15.18 -1.70
C ALA A 210 0.16 16.25 -1.18
N VAL A 211 1.30 15.81 -0.64
CA VAL A 211 2.41 16.67 -0.24
C VAL A 211 3.69 16.15 -0.89
N ALA A 212 4.44 17.04 -1.54
CA ALA A 212 5.75 16.69 -2.07
C ALA A 212 6.74 16.25 -0.97
N VAL A 213 7.46 15.16 -1.22
CA VAL A 213 8.53 14.62 -0.36
C VAL A 213 9.79 14.32 -1.18
N PRO A 214 11.00 14.48 -0.62
CA PRO A 214 12.23 14.38 -1.39
C PRO A 214 12.76 12.94 -1.49
N LEU A 215 12.22 12.15 -2.42
CA LEU A 215 12.79 10.86 -2.79
C LEU A 215 13.74 11.03 -3.99
N THR A 216 14.94 10.45 -3.89
CA THR A 216 16.00 10.51 -4.89
C THR A 216 16.11 9.16 -5.58
N VAL A 217 15.88 9.16 -6.90
CA VAL A 217 16.01 7.96 -7.74
C VAL A 217 17.40 7.36 -7.61
N GLY A 218 17.45 6.02 -7.52
CA GLY A 218 18.67 5.23 -7.48
C GLY A 218 19.36 5.19 -6.12
N LYS A 219 18.82 5.85 -5.08
CA LYS A 219 19.38 5.82 -3.72
C LYS A 219 18.44 5.13 -2.74
N TRP A 220 19.01 4.39 -1.80
CA TRP A 220 18.31 3.95 -0.61
C TRP A 220 18.02 5.14 0.29
N GLN A 221 16.78 5.26 0.73
CA GLN A 221 16.34 6.27 1.68
C GLN A 221 15.43 5.65 2.72
N ASN A 222 15.69 6.00 3.98
CA ASN A 222 14.78 5.68 5.06
C ASN A 222 13.52 6.53 4.96
N VAL A 223 12.38 5.87 5.14
CA VAL A 223 11.05 6.44 5.18
C VAL A 223 10.39 6.06 6.50
N THR A 224 9.82 7.06 7.18
CA THR A 224 9.01 6.85 8.38
C THR A 224 7.64 7.49 8.19
N LEU A 225 6.59 6.67 8.21
CA LEU A 225 5.21 7.13 8.35
C LEU A 225 4.83 7.14 9.82
N THR A 226 4.41 8.28 10.35
CA THR A 226 4.06 8.44 11.76
C THR A 226 2.58 8.75 11.89
N PHE A 227 1.87 7.93 12.66
CA PHE A 227 0.44 8.06 12.91
C PHE A 227 0.22 8.52 14.35
N VAL A 228 -0.39 9.70 14.50
CA VAL A 228 -0.61 10.34 15.80
C VAL A 228 -2.11 10.50 16.04
N PRO A 229 -2.74 9.61 16.83
CA PRO A 229 -4.15 9.76 17.15
C PRO A 229 -4.38 10.94 18.11
N GLY A 230 -5.21 11.88 17.68
CA GLY A 230 -5.80 12.94 18.50
C GLY A 230 -7.17 12.53 19.06
N THR A 231 -7.93 13.49 19.60
CA THR A 231 -9.26 13.20 20.14
C THR A 231 -10.27 12.84 19.06
N PHE A 232 -10.25 13.56 17.93
CA PHE A 232 -11.24 13.41 16.85
C PHE A 232 -10.63 13.05 15.50
N SER A 233 -9.33 13.25 15.33
CA SER A 233 -8.60 12.98 14.11
C SER A 233 -7.36 12.13 14.39
N VAL A 234 -6.79 11.58 13.33
CA VAL A 234 -5.44 11.04 13.31
C VAL A 234 -4.65 11.80 12.28
N ASP A 235 -3.48 12.27 12.69
CA ASP A 235 -2.54 12.97 11.83
C ASP A 235 -1.46 12.00 11.37
N VAL A 236 -1.13 12.06 10.08
CA VAL A 236 -0.13 11.22 9.45
C VAL A 236 0.92 12.10 8.78
N THR A 237 2.17 11.90 9.16
CA THR A 237 3.32 12.57 8.52
C THR A 237 4.25 11.55 7.90
N ALA A 238 4.83 11.87 6.75
CA ALA A 238 5.91 11.11 6.15
C ALA A 238 7.25 11.84 6.37
N THR A 239 8.24 11.14 6.88
CA THR A 239 9.64 11.60 6.88
C THR A 239 10.41 10.80 5.85
N VAL A 240 10.95 11.46 4.84
CA VAL A 240 11.70 10.83 3.73
C VAL A 240 13.07 11.48 3.64
N GLY A 241 14.15 10.70 3.77
CA GLY A 241 15.52 11.23 3.69
C GLY A 241 15.80 12.36 4.70
N GLY A 242 15.16 12.32 5.87
CA GLY A 242 15.29 13.33 6.93
C GLY A 242 14.39 14.56 6.80
N SER A 243 13.56 14.67 5.75
CA SER A 243 12.58 15.75 5.61
C SER A 243 11.18 15.26 5.95
N THR A 244 10.49 15.95 6.86
CA THR A 244 9.13 15.61 7.31
C THR A 244 8.08 16.46 6.60
N SER A 245 7.03 15.82 6.09
CA SER A 245 5.86 16.47 5.48
C SER A 245 5.01 17.21 6.53
N PRO A 246 4.21 18.21 6.14
CA PRO A 246 3.02 18.57 6.90
C PRO A 246 2.11 17.35 7.11
N PRO A 247 1.31 17.33 8.19
CA PRO A 247 0.38 16.23 8.44
C PRO A 247 -0.77 16.20 7.45
N LEU A 248 -1.16 14.99 7.06
CA LEU A 248 -2.44 14.68 6.44
C LEU A 248 -3.35 14.10 7.52
N SER A 249 -4.61 14.54 7.59
CA SER A 249 -5.50 14.25 8.72
C SER A 249 -6.76 13.52 8.28
N PHE A 250 -7.30 12.68 9.16
CA PHE A 250 -8.58 12.00 8.93
C PHE A 250 -9.32 11.69 10.23
N PRO A 251 -10.64 11.40 10.20
CA PRO A 251 -11.42 11.13 11.40
C PRO A 251 -10.91 9.90 12.17
N ARG A 252 -10.84 9.96 13.50
CA ARG A 252 -10.33 8.85 14.32
C ARG A 252 -11.22 7.62 14.33
N SER A 253 -12.53 7.78 14.15
CA SER A 253 -13.49 6.67 14.05
C SER A 253 -13.28 5.79 12.80
N ALA A 254 -12.30 6.13 11.96
CA ALA A 254 -12.12 5.55 10.65
C ALA A 254 -11.44 4.18 10.63
N TYR A 255 -10.75 3.70 11.68
CA TYR A 255 -9.95 2.47 11.52
C TYR A 255 -9.79 1.62 12.79
N GLU A 256 -9.66 0.31 12.58
CA GLU A 256 -9.32 -0.70 13.60
C GLU A 256 -8.07 -1.50 13.20
N SER A 257 -7.82 -1.60 11.89
CA SER A 257 -6.72 -2.33 11.28
C SER A 257 -6.16 -1.58 10.09
N ALA A 258 -5.01 -2.01 9.61
CA ALA A 258 -4.47 -1.55 8.34
C ALA A 258 -3.78 -2.69 7.59
N TYR A 259 -3.78 -2.57 6.28
CA TYR A 259 -3.02 -3.42 5.39
C TYR A 259 -1.78 -2.65 4.94
N LEU A 260 -0.61 -3.17 5.29
CA LEU A 260 0.65 -2.69 4.74
C LEU A 260 0.93 -3.41 3.44
N ARG A 261 1.16 -2.66 2.37
CA ARG A 261 1.50 -3.22 1.06
C ARG A 261 2.85 -2.67 0.61
N PHE A 262 3.74 -3.55 0.16
CA PHE A 262 5.06 -3.19 -0.37
C PHE A 262 5.35 -3.89 -1.69
N GLY A 263 6.14 -3.25 -2.55
CA GLY A 263 6.41 -3.70 -3.91
C GLY A 263 6.03 -2.59 -4.87
N ALA A 264 4.93 -2.74 -5.58
CA ALA A 264 4.29 -1.66 -6.33
C ALA A 264 2.76 -1.85 -6.31
N PRO A 265 2.08 -1.71 -5.14
CA PRO A 265 0.64 -1.95 -5.04
C PRO A 265 -0.22 -1.14 -6.01
N TYR A 266 0.28 -0.04 -6.57
CA TYR A 266 -0.36 0.67 -7.68
C TYR A 266 0.66 1.11 -8.73
N VAL A 267 0.21 1.06 -9.99
CA VAL A 267 0.96 1.54 -11.15
C VAL A 267 0.01 2.32 -12.06
N GLY A 268 0.25 3.61 -12.21
CA GLY A 268 -0.52 4.52 -13.05
C GLY A 268 0.17 4.79 -14.38
N ASN A 269 -0.27 4.12 -15.46
CA ASN A 269 0.17 4.38 -16.84
C ASN A 269 1.70 4.37 -17.06
N ALA A 270 2.40 3.36 -16.54
CA ALA A 270 3.85 3.24 -16.67
C ALA A 270 4.26 2.95 -18.12
N GLN A 271 4.77 3.94 -18.86
CA GLN A 271 5.25 3.78 -20.25
C GLN A 271 6.73 3.34 -20.33
N GLY A 272 7.46 3.39 -19.21
CA GLY A 272 8.82 2.89 -19.08
C GLY A 272 8.93 1.81 -17.99
N THR A 273 10.15 1.46 -17.61
CA THR A 273 10.35 0.48 -16.52
C THR A 273 10.64 1.18 -15.20
N ALA A 274 10.18 0.56 -14.12
CA ALA A 274 10.57 0.93 -12.77
C ALA A 274 10.96 -0.32 -11.99
N LYS A 275 11.93 -0.18 -11.09
CA LYS A 275 12.21 -1.14 -10.04
C LYS A 275 12.02 -0.46 -8.70
N THR A 276 11.34 -1.13 -7.79
CA THR A 276 11.24 -0.70 -6.40
C THR A 276 11.92 -1.75 -5.55
N PHE A 277 12.74 -1.29 -4.62
CA PHE A 277 13.37 -2.11 -3.62
C PHE A 277 12.91 -1.65 -2.24
N VAL A 278 12.59 -2.60 -1.38
CA VAL A 278 12.17 -2.33 0.00
C VAL A 278 12.96 -3.22 0.94
N ASP A 279 13.41 -2.64 2.04
CA ASP A 279 14.14 -3.35 3.08
C ASP A 279 13.75 -2.81 4.47
N ASN A 280 14.10 -3.53 5.54
CA ASN A 280 13.95 -3.09 6.93
C ASN A 280 12.55 -2.57 7.30
N VAL A 281 11.49 -3.30 6.93
CA VAL A 281 10.12 -2.92 7.28
C VAL A 281 9.89 -3.16 8.76
N VAL A 282 9.66 -2.08 9.51
CA VAL A 282 9.45 -2.10 10.97
C VAL A 282 8.16 -1.40 11.32
N VAL A 283 7.36 -2.01 12.20
CA VAL A 283 6.18 -1.39 12.81
C VAL A 283 6.34 -1.35 14.31
N ASP A 284 6.22 -0.15 14.88
CA ASP A 284 6.42 0.13 16.29
C ASP A 284 5.31 1.00 16.87
N THR A 285 5.12 0.89 18.18
CA THR A 285 4.44 1.91 18.98
C THR A 285 5.45 2.78 19.73
N PHE A 286 5.10 4.03 20.01
CA PHE A 286 5.96 4.96 20.74
C PHE A 286 5.17 6.01 21.52
#